data_AF-A0A259RR36-F1
#
_entry.id   AF-A0A259RR36-F1
#
_cell.length_a   1.000
_cell.length_b   1.000
_cell.length_c   1.000
_cell.angle_alpha   90.00
_cell.angle_beta   90.00
_cell.angle_gamma   90.00
#
_symmetry.space_group_name_H-M   'P 1'
#
loop_
_entity.id
_entity.type
_entity.pdbx_description
1 polymer ?
#
loop_
_entity_poly.entity_id
_entity_poly.type
_entity_poly.pdbx_seq_one_letter_code
_entity_poly.pdbx_strand_id
1 'polypeptide(L)'
;MRNSRFIPFVVGICLSLMTFGTSFAASFKVGDRVFIPLYSENLLDDGYADGIIQRINADGTVNIKLSDVVNGEDKTMYGTCSPSGASEQIMTAPTARAKEVVNDVPTDKILPWTIGQFQYVERENLSTTLQRWLGSGMAITPNSLDIADRRARELDLPRLRVVVAMAKAQVESTGGNGFPVPASRALHGAAKMLDDVAALVQSHPNAVSDAAAILAKTAPPHSKDLLVEAIVHIAELTQKQLAQLAGDNPDPTKVDGYTPAQLIAIYTGYYRMMTANDTQPYENAKVAYFSDKVAQAILGGHWPEF
;
A
#
# COMPACT_ATOMS: atom_id res chain seq x y z
N MET A 1 -40.59 -24.10 57.69
CA MET A 1 -40.34 -22.84 56.98
C MET A 1 -38.91 -22.83 56.47
N ARG A 2 -38.75 -22.68 55.15
CA ARG A 2 -37.66 -21.98 54.45
C ARG A 2 -36.21 -22.51 54.56
N ASN A 3 -35.82 -23.20 53.48
CA ASN A 3 -34.58 -23.07 52.70
C ASN A 3 -33.50 -22.11 53.23
N SER A 4 -32.25 -22.58 53.30
CA SER A 4 -31.29 -22.34 52.20
C SER A 4 -29.95 -23.04 52.48
N ARG A 5 -29.53 -23.89 51.54
CA ARG A 5 -28.17 -24.40 51.39
C ARG A 5 -27.34 -23.34 50.67
N PHE A 6 -26.12 -23.07 51.11
CA PHE A 6 -25.05 -22.64 50.19
C PHE A 6 -23.72 -23.32 50.55
N ILE A 7 -23.21 -24.00 49.53
CA ILE A 7 -22.08 -24.92 49.42
C ILE A 7 -20.85 -24.11 48.96
N PRO A 8 -19.61 -24.56 49.28
CA PRO A 8 -18.45 -23.68 49.36
C PRO A 8 -17.88 -23.27 48.01
N PHE A 9 -17.17 -22.14 48.09
CA PHE A 9 -16.34 -21.52 47.08
C PHE A 9 -15.26 -22.50 46.56
N VAL A 10 -15.53 -23.17 45.45
CA VAL A 10 -14.49 -23.80 44.62
C VAL A 10 -14.09 -22.75 43.59
N VAL A 11 -12.97 -22.09 43.83
CA VAL A 11 -12.32 -21.21 42.84
C VAL A 11 -11.78 -22.13 41.74
N GLY A 12 -12.55 -22.24 40.67
CA GLY A 12 -12.16 -22.92 39.45
C GLY A 12 -11.02 -22.16 38.78
N ILE A 13 -9.90 -22.85 38.64
CA ILE A 13 -8.77 -22.48 37.80
C ILE A 13 -9.27 -22.47 36.34
N CYS A 14 -9.68 -21.30 35.84
CA CYS A 14 -9.83 -21.04 34.40
C CYS A 14 -8.45 -20.79 33.80
N LEU A 15 -7.64 -21.85 33.73
CA LEU A 15 -6.43 -21.91 32.91
C LEU A 15 -6.86 -22.42 31.52
N SER A 16 -7.56 -21.58 30.76
CA SER A 16 -8.05 -21.95 29.42
C SER A 16 -7.35 -21.11 28.36
N LEU A 17 -6.34 -21.75 27.76
CA LEU A 17 -6.03 -21.71 26.34
C LEU A 17 -5.59 -20.33 25.81
N MET A 18 -4.35 -19.96 26.15
CA MET A 18 -3.50 -19.33 25.16
C MET A 18 -3.35 -20.30 23.99
N THR A 19 -4.14 -20.10 22.93
CA THR A 19 -3.89 -20.68 21.62
C THR A 19 -2.61 -20.04 21.09
N PHE A 20 -1.46 -20.55 21.55
CA PHE A 20 -0.24 -20.47 20.78
C PHE A 20 -0.56 -21.12 19.44
N GLY A 21 -0.60 -20.30 18.37
CA GLY A 21 -0.57 -20.82 17.02
C GLY A 21 0.63 -21.74 16.94
N THR A 22 0.39 -23.05 16.88
CA THR A 22 1.43 -24.02 16.57
C THR A 22 1.85 -23.69 15.15
N SER A 23 2.90 -22.88 15.02
CA SER A 23 3.66 -22.76 13.79
C SER A 23 4.21 -24.17 13.55
N PHE A 24 3.49 -24.96 12.75
CA PHE A 24 4.01 -26.22 12.24
C PHE A 24 5.17 -25.85 11.33
N ALA A 25 6.37 -25.79 11.89
CA ALA A 25 7.59 -25.73 11.11
C ALA A 25 7.55 -26.94 10.16
N ALA A 26 7.43 -26.69 8.86
CA ALA A 26 7.42 -27.76 7.88
C ALA A 26 8.72 -28.56 8.01
N SER A 27 8.62 -29.87 8.27
CA SER A 27 9.81 -30.73 8.35
C SER A 27 10.27 -31.05 6.93
N PHE A 28 11.28 -30.31 6.45
CA PHE A 28 11.86 -30.52 5.13
C PHE A 28 12.68 -31.82 5.03
N LYS A 29 12.74 -32.42 3.84
CA LYS A 29 13.54 -33.60 3.50
C LYS A 29 14.38 -33.37 2.27
N VAL A 30 15.48 -34.11 2.15
CA VAL A 30 16.26 -34.17 0.90
C VAL A 30 15.35 -34.66 -0.23
N GLY A 31 15.38 -33.96 -1.36
CA GLY A 31 14.51 -34.20 -2.51
C GLY A 31 13.24 -33.34 -2.53
N ASP A 32 12.89 -32.66 -1.44
CA ASP A 32 11.74 -31.76 -1.44
C ASP A 32 11.98 -30.57 -2.37
N ARG A 33 10.95 -30.22 -3.15
CA ARG A 33 10.88 -28.94 -3.86
C ARG A 33 10.46 -27.86 -2.88
N VAL A 34 11.21 -26.76 -2.86
CA VAL A 34 10.97 -25.63 -1.96
C VAL A 34 10.81 -24.34 -2.74
N PHE A 35 10.06 -23.42 -2.14
CA PHE A 35 9.89 -22.06 -2.60
C PHE A 35 10.71 -21.15 -1.69
N ILE A 36 11.50 -20.25 -2.28
CA ILE A 36 12.31 -19.26 -1.59
C ILE A 36 11.66 -17.90 -1.86
N PRO A 37 10.95 -17.31 -0.87
CA PRO A 37 10.36 -15.99 -1.03
C PRO A 37 11.44 -14.94 -1.22
N LEU A 38 11.32 -14.14 -2.28
CA LEU A 38 12.09 -12.90 -2.46
C LEU A 38 11.12 -11.72 -2.37
N TYR A 39 10.30 -11.70 -1.32
CA TYR A 39 9.23 -10.71 -1.14
C TYR A 39 9.79 -9.34 -0.78
N SER A 40 9.14 -8.30 -1.27
CA SER A 40 9.43 -6.90 -1.02
C SER A 40 8.30 -6.24 -0.22
N GLU A 41 8.58 -5.07 0.38
CA GLU A 41 7.53 -4.21 0.93
C GLU A 41 6.63 -3.66 -0.17
N ASN A 42 7.21 -3.36 -1.33
CA ASN A 42 6.48 -3.08 -2.55
C ASN A 42 6.17 -4.39 -3.27
N LEU A 43 4.90 -4.81 -3.26
CA LEU A 43 4.46 -6.06 -3.87
C LEU A 43 4.72 -6.12 -5.38
N LEU A 44 4.93 -4.98 -6.03
CA LEU A 44 5.33 -4.92 -7.45
C LEU A 44 6.73 -5.51 -7.68
N ASP A 45 7.57 -5.47 -6.65
CA ASP A 45 8.95 -5.94 -6.67
C ASP A 45 9.08 -7.33 -6.00
N ASP A 46 7.97 -8.04 -5.77
CA ASP A 46 8.03 -9.39 -5.25
C ASP A 46 8.74 -10.30 -6.24
N GLY A 47 9.74 -11.04 -5.78
CA GLY A 47 10.43 -12.10 -6.49
C GLY A 47 10.15 -13.48 -5.91
N TYR A 48 10.67 -14.51 -6.58
CA TYR A 48 10.82 -15.82 -5.96
C TYR A 48 11.97 -16.61 -6.59
N ALA A 49 12.46 -17.59 -5.86
CA ALA A 49 13.27 -18.66 -6.41
C ALA A 49 12.70 -20.02 -6.02
N ASP A 50 13.02 -21.05 -6.78
CA ASP A 50 12.64 -22.42 -6.45
C ASP A 50 13.78 -23.40 -6.68
N GLY A 51 13.72 -24.53 -5.98
CA GLY A 51 14.79 -25.51 -6.07
C GLY A 51 14.47 -26.79 -5.32
N ILE A 52 15.43 -27.71 -5.36
CA ILE A 52 15.34 -29.01 -4.70
C ILE A 52 16.41 -29.11 -3.61
N ILE A 53 16.00 -29.48 -2.40
CA ILE A 53 16.94 -29.73 -1.29
C ILE A 53 17.86 -30.90 -1.66
N GLN A 54 19.16 -30.62 -1.74
CA GLN A 54 20.20 -31.62 -1.98
C GLN A 54 20.73 -32.22 -0.68
N ARG A 55 20.80 -31.42 0.37
CA ARG A 55 21.35 -31.82 1.67
C ARG A 55 20.71 -31.03 2.79
N ILE A 56 20.56 -31.68 3.95
CA ILE A 56 20.27 -31.03 5.23
C ILE A 56 21.56 -31.11 6.05
N ASN A 57 22.03 -29.97 6.55
CA ASN A 57 23.25 -29.83 7.32
C ASN A 57 23.02 -30.17 8.79
N ALA A 58 24.10 -30.41 9.53
CA ALA A 58 24.03 -30.78 10.95
C ALA A 58 23.45 -29.66 11.85
N ASP A 59 23.54 -28.42 11.40
CA ASP A 59 22.99 -27.22 12.06
C ASP A 59 21.52 -26.94 11.70
N GLY A 60 20.91 -27.78 10.85
CA GLY A 60 19.52 -27.63 10.42
C GLY A 60 19.31 -26.71 9.20
N THR A 61 20.36 -26.13 8.64
CA THR A 61 20.30 -25.43 7.34
C THR A 61 20.23 -26.42 6.17
N VAL A 62 19.89 -25.95 4.98
CA VAL A 62 19.75 -26.78 3.78
C VAL A 62 20.55 -26.24 2.60
N ASN A 63 21.08 -27.16 1.79
CA ASN A 63 21.69 -26.81 0.51
C ASN A 63 20.67 -27.07 -0.60
N ILE A 64 20.38 -26.06 -1.40
CA ILE A 64 19.32 -26.07 -2.41
C ILE A 64 19.95 -25.92 -3.79
N LYS A 65 19.61 -26.84 -4.69
CA LYS A 65 19.91 -26.66 -6.12
C LYS A 65 18.76 -25.87 -6.75
N LEU A 66 19.04 -24.66 -7.21
CA LEU A 66 18.03 -23.78 -7.82
C LEU A 66 17.60 -24.31 -9.19
N SER A 67 16.30 -24.21 -9.44
CA SER A 67 15.60 -24.58 -10.68
C SER A 67 15.17 -23.34 -11.47
N ASP A 68 14.75 -22.28 -10.77
CA ASP A 68 14.39 -20.99 -11.36
C ASP A 68 14.62 -19.85 -10.35
N VAL A 69 14.83 -18.64 -10.87
CA VAL A 69 14.91 -17.40 -10.10
C VAL A 69 14.22 -16.31 -10.90
N VAL A 70 13.20 -15.71 -10.30
CA VAL A 70 12.48 -14.57 -10.87
C VAL A 70 12.64 -13.39 -9.93
N ASN A 71 13.52 -12.45 -10.31
CA ASN A 71 13.69 -11.19 -9.61
C ASN A 71 12.44 -10.33 -9.79
N GLY A 72 11.99 -9.64 -8.74
CA GLY A 72 10.81 -8.78 -8.83
C GLY A 72 10.97 -7.59 -9.79
N GLU A 73 12.13 -6.92 -9.73
CA GLU A 73 12.45 -5.76 -10.58
C GLU A 73 12.47 -6.10 -12.10
N ASP A 74 12.64 -7.38 -12.46
CA ASP A 74 12.70 -7.86 -13.84
C ASP A 74 11.35 -8.42 -14.35
N LYS A 75 10.27 -8.35 -13.56
CA LYS A 75 8.97 -8.92 -13.93
C LYS A 75 8.18 -8.02 -14.87
N THR A 76 7.82 -8.54 -16.03
CA THR A 76 6.60 -8.11 -16.71
C THR A 76 5.43 -8.81 -16.02
N MET A 77 4.61 -8.06 -15.27
CA MET A 77 3.45 -8.65 -14.58
C MET A 77 2.58 -9.48 -15.54
N TYR A 78 2.15 -10.64 -15.07
CA TYR A 78 1.21 -11.49 -15.80
C TYR A 78 -0.11 -10.72 -16.00
N GLY A 79 -0.36 -10.23 -17.20
CA GLY A 79 -1.72 -9.92 -17.66
C GLY A 79 -2.20 -8.46 -17.62
N THR A 80 -1.32 -7.45 -17.64
CA THR A 80 -1.75 -6.15 -18.19
C THR A 80 -1.73 -6.25 -19.71
N CYS A 81 -2.85 -6.70 -20.28
CA CYS A 81 -3.20 -6.34 -21.65
C CYS A 81 -3.21 -4.82 -21.72
N SER A 82 -2.15 -4.25 -22.27
CA SER A 82 -2.06 -2.85 -22.63
C SER A 82 -3.23 -2.52 -23.57
N PRO A 83 -4.21 -1.68 -23.20
CA PRO A 83 -5.02 -1.03 -24.20
C PRO A 83 -4.18 0.15 -24.70
N SER A 84 -3.35 -0.16 -25.70
CA SER A 84 -2.75 0.75 -26.69
C SER A 84 -2.62 2.23 -26.31
N GLY A 85 -1.40 2.69 -26.08
CA GLY A 85 -1.07 4.11 -26.11
C GLY A 85 0.27 4.46 -25.47
N ALA A 86 1.37 4.13 -26.12
CA ALA A 86 2.70 4.72 -25.88
C ALA A 86 3.39 4.43 -24.53
N SER A 87 3.56 3.17 -24.17
CA SER A 87 4.73 2.77 -23.37
C SER A 87 5.55 1.79 -24.19
N GLU A 88 6.81 2.14 -24.44
CA GLU A 88 7.81 1.21 -24.98
C GLU A 88 7.97 0.07 -23.96
N GLN A 89 7.15 -0.98 -24.11
CA GLN A 89 7.32 -2.22 -23.39
C GLN A 89 8.66 -2.82 -23.82
N ILE A 90 9.66 -2.67 -22.96
CA ILE A 90 10.90 -3.44 -23.01
C ILE A 90 10.52 -4.90 -22.71
N MET A 91 10.03 -5.59 -23.74
CA MET A 91 9.92 -7.04 -23.73
C MET A 91 11.31 -7.62 -23.97
N THR A 92 12.00 -7.94 -22.89
CA THR A 92 13.09 -8.92 -22.89
C THR A 92 13.12 -9.60 -21.53
N ALA A 93 12.56 -10.81 -21.45
CA ALA A 93 12.82 -11.72 -20.34
C ALA A 93 14.28 -12.19 -20.44
N PRO A 94 15.15 -11.93 -19.44
CA PRO A 94 16.46 -12.53 -19.40
C PRO A 94 16.32 -14.00 -18.99
N THR A 95 16.92 -14.85 -19.82
CA THR A 95 17.10 -16.29 -19.66
C THR A 95 17.50 -16.74 -18.25
N ALA A 96 16.80 -17.76 -17.75
CA ALA A 96 17.13 -18.53 -16.55
C ALA A 96 18.61 -18.94 -16.50
N ARG A 97 19.34 -18.44 -15.49
CA ARG A 97 20.62 -19.02 -15.04
C ARG A 97 20.38 -19.79 -13.75
N ALA A 98 19.61 -20.88 -13.81
CA ALA A 98 19.33 -21.70 -12.65
C ALA A 98 20.07 -23.04 -12.73
N LYS A 99 21.35 -23.04 -12.32
CA LYS A 99 22.11 -24.27 -11.97
C LYS A 99 23.09 -24.03 -10.82
N GLU A 100 22.78 -23.08 -9.93
CA GLU A 100 23.61 -22.81 -8.76
C GLU A 100 23.10 -23.60 -7.55
N VAL A 101 24.04 -24.11 -6.75
CA VAL A 101 23.73 -24.68 -5.44
C VAL A 101 23.96 -23.59 -4.41
N VAL A 102 22.88 -23.16 -3.76
CA VAL A 102 22.94 -22.24 -2.62
C VAL A 102 23.12 -23.08 -1.37
N ASN A 103 24.16 -22.79 -0.60
CA ASN A 103 24.50 -23.55 0.60
C ASN A 103 23.99 -22.83 1.85
N ASP A 104 23.75 -23.63 2.90
CA ASP A 104 23.49 -23.16 4.26
C ASP A 104 22.27 -22.24 4.37
N VAL A 105 21.22 -22.52 3.59
CA VAL A 105 19.96 -21.76 3.61
C VAL A 105 19.18 -22.09 4.89
N PRO A 106 18.81 -21.09 5.71
CA PRO A 106 17.99 -21.31 6.89
C PRO A 106 16.58 -21.82 6.51
N THR A 107 16.08 -22.81 7.23
CA THR A 107 14.77 -23.44 6.93
C THR A 107 13.57 -22.54 7.21
N ASP A 108 13.74 -21.48 8.01
CA ASP A 108 12.73 -20.43 8.23
C ASP A 108 12.63 -19.43 7.07
N LYS A 109 13.56 -19.48 6.11
CA LYS A 109 13.58 -18.63 4.90
C LYS A 109 13.02 -19.31 3.66
N ILE A 110 12.52 -20.54 3.81
CA ILE A 110 11.96 -21.32 2.70
C ILE A 110 10.61 -21.91 3.08
N LEU A 111 9.79 -22.16 2.09
CA LEU A 111 8.44 -22.71 2.25
C LEU A 111 8.33 -24.02 1.45
N PRO A 112 7.44 -24.94 1.86
CA PRO A 112 6.99 -25.99 0.96
C PRO A 112 6.48 -25.38 -0.34
N TRP A 113 6.87 -25.95 -1.49
CA TRP A 113 6.60 -25.36 -2.81
C TRP A 113 5.15 -24.88 -2.98
N THR A 114 4.18 -25.74 -2.69
CA THR A 114 2.75 -25.44 -2.85
C THR A 114 2.28 -24.27 -1.97
N ILE A 115 2.83 -24.15 -0.75
CA ILE A 115 2.46 -23.07 0.17
C ILE A 115 3.04 -21.75 -0.33
N GLY A 116 4.34 -21.73 -0.69
CA GLY A 116 4.98 -20.52 -1.20
C GLY A 116 4.39 -20.06 -2.53
N GLN A 117 4.06 -20.99 -3.42
CA GLN A 117 3.38 -20.67 -4.68
C GLN A 117 2.01 -20.03 -4.44
N PHE A 118 1.21 -20.58 -3.52
CA PHE A 118 -0.10 -20.01 -3.19
C PHE A 118 0.05 -18.60 -2.59
N GLN A 119 0.97 -18.42 -1.62
CA GLN A 119 1.22 -17.10 -1.02
C GLN A 119 1.67 -16.08 -2.08
N TYR A 120 2.57 -16.47 -2.97
CA TYR A 120 3.03 -15.60 -4.05
C TYR A 120 1.90 -15.18 -4.99
N VAL A 121 1.03 -16.11 -5.40
CA VAL A 121 -0.14 -15.78 -6.24
C VAL A 121 -1.10 -14.81 -5.54
N GLU A 122 -1.36 -14.98 -4.25
CA GLU A 122 -2.19 -14.03 -3.50
C GLU A 122 -1.54 -12.64 -3.39
N ARG A 123 -0.21 -12.57 -3.22
CA ARG A 123 0.55 -11.30 -3.26
C ARG A 123 0.51 -10.65 -4.65
N GLU A 124 0.61 -11.41 -5.74
CA GLU A 124 0.47 -10.90 -7.11
C GLU A 124 -0.96 -10.39 -7.42
N ASN A 125 -1.98 -11.03 -6.86
CA ASN A 125 -3.35 -10.53 -6.99
C ASN A 125 -3.54 -9.19 -6.25
N LEU A 126 -2.89 -9.03 -5.10
CA LEU A 126 -2.85 -7.78 -4.35
C LEU A 126 -2.08 -6.70 -5.09
N SER A 127 -0.91 -7.02 -5.66
CA SER A 127 -0.11 -6.10 -6.48
C SER A 127 -0.92 -5.61 -7.68
N THR A 128 -1.59 -6.51 -8.39
CA THR A 128 -2.47 -6.18 -9.53
C THR A 128 -3.61 -5.25 -9.11
N THR A 129 -4.21 -5.50 -7.94
CA THR A 129 -5.29 -4.66 -7.40
C THR A 129 -4.79 -3.23 -7.16
N LEU A 130 -3.60 -3.09 -6.58
CA LEU A 130 -2.99 -1.78 -6.34
C LEU A 130 -2.57 -1.09 -7.63
N GLN A 131 -2.02 -1.82 -8.61
CA GLN A 131 -1.69 -1.22 -9.91
C GLN A 131 -2.90 -0.68 -10.64
N ARG A 132 -4.07 -1.31 -10.48
CA ARG A 132 -5.32 -0.75 -11.04
C ARG A 132 -5.70 0.58 -10.41
N TRP A 133 -5.36 0.77 -9.14
CA TRP A 133 -5.61 2.00 -8.42
C TRP A 133 -4.56 3.07 -8.74
N LEU A 134 -3.27 2.73 -8.60
CA LEU A 134 -2.13 3.62 -8.87
C LEU A 134 -2.09 4.01 -10.36
N GLY A 135 -2.44 3.07 -11.24
CA GLY A 135 -2.55 3.26 -12.67
C GLY A 135 -3.89 3.90 -13.05
N SER A 136 -3.86 4.90 -13.93
CA SER A 136 -5.02 5.72 -14.29
C SER A 136 -6.10 5.03 -15.17
N GLY A 137 -6.09 3.69 -15.29
CA GLY A 137 -6.75 2.99 -16.41
C GLY A 137 -7.87 2.01 -16.07
N MET A 138 -7.97 1.49 -14.84
CA MET A 138 -8.94 0.45 -14.50
C MET A 138 -9.70 0.77 -13.23
N ALA A 139 -11.04 0.66 -13.29
CA ALA A 139 -11.88 0.93 -12.13
C ALA A 139 -11.59 -0.05 -10.98
N ILE A 140 -11.38 0.49 -9.78
CA ILE A 140 -11.25 -0.28 -8.54
C ILE A 140 -12.38 0.08 -7.59
N THR A 141 -13.20 -0.90 -7.24
CA THR A 141 -14.38 -0.67 -6.38
C THR A 141 -14.02 -0.76 -4.89
N PRO A 142 -14.79 -0.11 -3.99
CA PRO A 142 -14.62 -0.29 -2.54
C PRO A 142 -14.67 -1.76 -2.10
N ASN A 143 -15.53 -2.59 -2.70
CA ASN A 143 -15.61 -4.02 -2.40
C ASN A 143 -14.32 -4.77 -2.77
N SER A 144 -13.66 -4.39 -3.87
CA SER A 144 -12.37 -4.96 -4.25
C SER A 144 -11.30 -4.64 -3.21
N LEU A 145 -11.34 -3.44 -2.64
CA LEU A 145 -10.44 -3.00 -1.57
C LEU A 145 -10.74 -3.68 -0.23
N ASP A 146 -12.00 -3.98 0.07
CA ASP A 146 -12.35 -4.80 1.25
C ASP A 146 -11.80 -6.23 1.15
N ILE A 147 -11.83 -6.81 -0.05
CA ILE A 147 -11.20 -8.11 -0.32
C ILE A 147 -9.68 -7.99 -0.16
N ALA A 148 -9.07 -6.92 -0.69
CA ALA A 148 -7.63 -6.69 -0.59
C ALA A 148 -7.17 -6.54 0.87
N ASP A 149 -7.87 -5.77 1.71
CA ASP A 149 -7.52 -5.64 3.12
C ASP A 149 -7.66 -6.99 3.87
N ARG A 150 -8.71 -7.78 3.59
CA ARG A 150 -8.84 -9.12 4.17
C ARG A 150 -7.64 -10.00 3.80
N ARG A 151 -7.24 -10.03 2.53
CA ARG A 151 -6.08 -10.82 2.07
C ARG A 151 -4.76 -10.30 2.64
N ALA A 152 -4.60 -8.98 2.75
CA ALA A 152 -3.43 -8.39 3.39
C ALA A 152 -3.33 -8.77 4.88
N ARG A 153 -4.45 -8.93 5.60
CA ARG A 153 -4.46 -9.48 6.96
C ARG A 153 -4.06 -10.95 6.99
N GLU A 154 -4.59 -11.77 6.09
CA GLU A 154 -4.30 -13.21 6.00
C GLU A 154 -2.81 -13.48 5.71
N LEU A 155 -2.16 -12.57 4.99
CA LEU A 155 -0.73 -12.64 4.65
C LEU A 155 0.18 -11.85 5.61
N ASP A 156 -0.37 -11.29 6.69
CA ASP A 156 0.34 -10.45 7.67
C ASP A 156 1.14 -9.29 7.04
N LEU A 157 0.46 -8.49 6.21
CA LEU A 157 1.03 -7.35 5.49
C LEU A 157 0.51 -6.02 6.06
N PRO A 158 0.93 -5.60 7.27
CA PRO A 158 0.37 -4.42 7.93
C PRO A 158 0.60 -3.13 7.15
N ARG A 159 1.76 -2.98 6.49
CA ARG A 159 2.06 -1.80 5.67
C ARG A 159 1.13 -1.68 4.46
N LEU A 160 0.85 -2.81 3.79
CA LEU A 160 -0.10 -2.89 2.69
C LEU A 160 -1.52 -2.50 3.13
N ARG A 161 -1.93 -2.87 4.35
CA ARG A 161 -3.26 -2.51 4.86
C ARG A 161 -3.46 -1.01 4.99
N VAL A 162 -2.40 -0.26 5.34
CA VAL A 162 -2.42 1.22 5.34
C VAL A 162 -2.68 1.73 3.93
N VAL A 163 -1.96 1.20 2.94
CA VAL A 163 -2.13 1.58 1.53
C VAL A 163 -3.54 1.26 1.02
N VAL A 164 -4.08 0.08 1.33
CA VAL A 164 -5.45 -0.30 0.95
C VAL A 164 -6.48 0.63 1.61
N ALA A 165 -6.27 1.04 2.86
CA ALA A 165 -7.13 2.00 3.53
C ALA A 165 -7.09 3.38 2.86
N MET A 166 -5.91 3.85 2.44
CA MET A 166 -5.75 5.09 1.67
C MET A 166 -6.48 5.01 0.33
N ALA A 167 -6.31 3.91 -0.42
CA ALA A 167 -7.00 3.67 -1.68
C ALA A 167 -8.52 3.68 -1.49
N LYS A 168 -9.02 3.05 -0.43
CA LYS A 168 -10.44 3.01 -0.13
C LYS A 168 -10.99 4.39 0.19
N ALA A 169 -10.31 5.15 1.05
CA ALA A 169 -10.68 6.53 1.37
C ALA A 169 -10.74 7.39 0.10
N GLN A 170 -9.74 7.27 -0.79
CA GLN A 170 -9.71 7.97 -2.07
C GLN A 170 -10.91 7.59 -2.94
N VAL A 171 -11.12 6.29 -3.20
CA VAL A 171 -12.19 5.81 -4.08
C VAL A 171 -13.57 6.23 -3.57
N GLU A 172 -13.84 6.05 -2.29
CA GLU A 172 -15.14 6.39 -1.68
C GLU A 172 -15.41 7.90 -1.70
N SER A 173 -14.37 8.72 -1.51
CA SER A 173 -14.51 10.19 -1.50
C SER A 173 -15.01 10.79 -2.81
N THR A 174 -14.76 10.11 -3.94
CA THR A 174 -15.15 10.60 -5.27
C THR A 174 -16.64 10.44 -5.56
N GLY A 175 -17.34 9.56 -4.84
CA GLY A 175 -18.71 9.15 -5.17
C GLY A 175 -18.84 8.39 -6.50
N GLY A 176 -17.72 8.06 -7.15
CA GLY A 176 -17.67 7.34 -8.43
C GLY A 176 -17.65 5.82 -8.30
N ASN A 177 -17.57 5.27 -7.08
CA ASN A 177 -17.46 3.83 -6.81
C ASN A 177 -16.35 3.13 -7.61
N GLY A 178 -15.23 3.83 -7.83
CA GLY A 178 -14.09 3.32 -8.59
C GLY A 178 -14.04 3.75 -10.05
N PHE A 179 -15.12 4.34 -10.57
CA PHE A 179 -15.13 4.89 -11.93
C PHE A 179 -14.58 6.31 -11.95
N PRO A 180 -13.89 6.71 -13.03
CA PRO A 180 -13.45 8.08 -13.21
C PRO A 180 -14.63 9.06 -13.14
N VAL A 181 -14.44 10.17 -12.44
CA VAL A 181 -15.41 11.26 -12.34
C VAL A 181 -14.72 12.60 -12.62
N PRO A 182 -15.47 13.63 -13.05
CA PRO A 182 -14.91 14.98 -13.22
C PRO A 182 -14.30 15.53 -11.93
N ALA A 183 -13.30 16.40 -12.03
CA ALA A 183 -12.62 17.00 -10.88
C ALA A 183 -13.57 17.70 -9.90
N SER A 184 -14.59 18.40 -10.42
CA SER A 184 -15.63 19.05 -9.62
C SER A 184 -16.37 18.08 -8.71
N ARG A 185 -16.55 16.81 -9.11
CA ARG A 185 -17.14 15.77 -8.29
C ARG A 185 -16.12 15.07 -7.40
N ALA A 186 -14.94 14.76 -7.95
CA ALA A 186 -13.87 14.06 -7.22
C ALA A 186 -13.46 14.82 -5.94
N LEU A 187 -13.43 16.15 -6.01
CA LEU A 187 -12.98 17.01 -4.91
C LEU A 187 -14.04 17.22 -3.80
N HIS A 188 -15.30 16.81 -3.97
CA HIS A 188 -16.36 17.06 -2.97
C HIS A 188 -16.05 16.37 -1.62
N GLY A 189 -15.53 15.14 -1.67
CA GLY A 189 -15.13 14.37 -0.49
C GLY A 189 -13.66 14.54 -0.10
N ALA A 190 -12.88 15.31 -0.87
CA ALA A 190 -11.42 15.30 -0.76
C ALA A 190 -10.90 15.81 0.58
N ALA A 191 -11.51 16.84 1.18
CA ALA A 191 -11.06 17.38 2.47
C ALA A 191 -11.07 16.30 3.57
N LYS A 192 -12.19 15.56 3.70
CA LYS A 192 -12.30 14.46 4.68
C LYS A 192 -11.34 13.32 4.33
N MET A 193 -11.24 12.96 3.06
CA MET A 193 -10.33 11.91 2.60
C MET A 193 -8.88 12.22 2.95
N LEU A 194 -8.43 13.46 2.72
CA LEU A 194 -7.08 13.89 3.04
C LEU A 194 -6.83 13.91 4.56
N ASP A 195 -7.84 14.26 5.37
CA ASP A 195 -7.75 14.14 6.83
C ASP A 195 -7.64 12.66 7.29
N ASP A 196 -8.42 11.76 6.68
CA ASP A 196 -8.34 10.32 6.96
C ASP A 196 -6.96 9.76 6.57
N VAL A 197 -6.43 10.16 5.41
CA VAL A 197 -5.09 9.78 4.95
C VAL A 197 -4.01 10.37 5.86
N ALA A 198 -4.12 11.63 6.27
CA ALA A 198 -3.20 12.25 7.22
C ALA A 198 -3.10 11.47 8.53
N ALA A 199 -4.24 10.96 9.04
CA ALA A 199 -4.26 10.10 10.22
C ALA A 199 -3.56 8.75 9.98
N LEU A 200 -3.73 8.14 8.80
CA LEU A 200 -3.07 6.88 8.43
C LEU A 200 -1.54 7.02 8.32
N VAL A 201 -1.05 8.15 7.80
CA VAL A 201 0.39 8.38 7.60
C VAL A 201 1.08 9.04 8.79
N GLN A 202 0.34 9.44 9.82
CA GLN A 202 0.89 10.10 11.02
C GLN A 202 1.95 9.25 11.74
N SER A 203 1.77 7.92 11.76
CA SER A 203 2.75 6.98 12.33
C SER A 203 3.88 6.62 11.36
N HIS A 204 3.89 7.20 10.16
CA HIS A 204 4.82 6.90 9.07
C HIS A 204 5.49 8.17 8.50
N PRO A 205 6.06 9.06 9.35
CA PRO A 205 6.60 10.34 8.90
C PRO A 205 7.69 10.18 7.82
N ASN A 206 8.55 9.17 7.92
CA ASN A 206 9.58 8.93 6.90
C ASN A 206 8.98 8.70 5.50
N ALA A 207 7.87 7.96 5.38
CA ALA A 207 7.22 7.74 4.09
C ALA A 207 6.66 9.05 3.48
N VAL A 208 6.17 9.96 4.33
CA VAL A 208 5.73 11.29 3.90
C VAL A 208 6.91 12.17 3.48
N SER A 209 8.05 12.07 4.17
CA SER A 209 9.28 12.79 3.81
C SER A 209 9.82 12.32 2.46
N ASP A 210 9.85 11.01 2.24
CA ASP A 210 10.29 10.41 0.98
C ASP A 210 9.35 10.80 -0.17
N ALA A 211 8.02 10.76 0.07
CA ALA A 211 7.03 11.22 -0.91
C ALA A 211 7.22 12.71 -1.26
N ALA A 212 7.48 13.56 -0.26
CA ALA A 212 7.78 14.98 -0.50
C ALA A 212 9.05 15.16 -1.35
N ALA A 213 10.10 14.36 -1.13
CA ALA A 213 11.31 14.41 -1.93
C ALA A 213 11.07 14.02 -3.40
N ILE A 214 10.20 13.03 -3.64
CA ILE A 214 9.77 12.62 -4.99
C ILE A 214 8.99 13.74 -5.67
N LEU A 215 7.99 14.32 -5.00
CA LEU A 215 7.18 15.43 -5.53
C LEU A 215 8.03 16.67 -5.85
N ALA A 216 9.05 16.95 -5.02
CA ALA A 216 10.04 18.00 -5.24
C ALA A 216 11.07 17.68 -6.32
N LYS A 217 11.01 16.48 -6.94
CA LYS A 217 11.96 15.98 -7.95
C LYS A 217 13.41 15.92 -7.46
N THR A 218 13.59 15.69 -6.16
CA THR A 218 14.90 15.54 -5.51
C THR A 218 15.24 14.07 -5.23
N ALA A 219 14.29 13.17 -5.42
CA ALA A 219 14.44 11.71 -5.36
C ALA A 219 13.96 11.06 -6.68
N PRO A 220 14.29 9.78 -6.94
CA PRO A 220 13.76 9.03 -8.08
C PRO A 220 12.22 9.04 -8.10
N PRO A 221 11.59 9.00 -9.28
CA PRO A 221 10.13 9.10 -9.40
C PRO A 221 9.35 7.91 -8.81
N HIS A 222 10.04 6.79 -8.55
CA HIS A 222 9.46 5.60 -7.96
C HIS A 222 10.24 5.15 -6.72
N SER A 223 9.50 4.71 -5.71
CA SER A 223 9.98 4.19 -4.43
C SER A 223 9.81 2.68 -4.35
N LYS A 224 10.74 2.02 -3.63
CA LYS A 224 10.59 0.61 -3.22
C LYS A 224 9.61 0.43 -2.06
N ASP A 225 9.05 1.53 -1.55
CA ASP A 225 8.05 1.54 -0.51
C ASP A 225 6.69 1.93 -1.09
N LEU A 226 5.77 0.97 -1.09
CA LEU A 226 4.42 1.15 -1.61
C LEU A 226 3.62 2.24 -0.87
N LEU A 227 3.92 2.50 0.41
CA LEU A 227 3.28 3.59 1.14
C LEU A 227 3.70 4.96 0.57
N VAL A 228 4.96 5.11 0.17
CA VAL A 228 5.46 6.32 -0.50
C VAL A 228 4.74 6.52 -1.83
N GLU A 229 4.65 5.47 -2.66
CA GLU A 229 3.90 5.48 -3.92
C GLU A 229 2.44 5.92 -3.73
N ALA A 230 1.77 5.40 -2.71
CA ALA A 230 0.39 5.74 -2.39
C ALA A 230 0.22 7.21 -1.98
N ILE A 231 1.17 7.76 -1.21
CA ILE A 231 1.16 9.18 -0.81
C ILE A 231 1.37 10.07 -2.03
N VAL A 232 2.37 9.77 -2.86
CA VAL A 232 2.65 10.51 -4.10
C VAL A 232 1.42 10.49 -5.01
N HIS A 233 0.82 9.31 -5.23
CA HIS A 233 -0.36 9.17 -6.07
C HIS A 233 -1.54 10.05 -5.59
N ILE A 234 -1.87 10.04 -4.29
CA ILE A 234 -2.95 10.88 -3.74
C ILE A 234 -2.60 12.37 -3.88
N ALA A 235 -1.35 12.75 -3.63
CA ALA A 235 -0.88 14.11 -3.77
C ALA A 235 -1.03 14.61 -5.23
N GLU A 236 -0.48 13.89 -6.20
CA GLU A 236 -0.55 14.24 -7.62
C GLU A 236 -1.99 14.25 -8.14
N LEU A 237 -2.81 13.27 -7.73
CA LEU A 237 -4.21 13.21 -8.12
C LEU A 237 -4.98 14.44 -7.60
N THR A 238 -4.75 14.82 -6.35
CA THR A 238 -5.37 16.01 -5.73
C THR A 238 -4.92 17.29 -6.43
N GLN A 239 -3.61 17.45 -6.66
CA GLN A 239 -3.04 18.59 -7.39
C GLN A 239 -3.63 18.72 -8.80
N LYS A 240 -3.69 17.60 -9.54
CA LYS A 240 -4.25 17.55 -10.89
C LYS A 240 -5.72 17.94 -10.92
N GLN A 241 -6.52 17.45 -9.98
CA GLN A 241 -7.94 17.77 -9.88
C GLN A 241 -8.16 19.24 -9.52
N LEU A 242 -7.36 19.81 -8.61
CA LEU A 242 -7.44 21.22 -8.26
C LEU A 242 -6.98 22.12 -9.41
N ALA A 243 -5.92 21.74 -10.13
CA ALA A 243 -5.48 22.45 -11.33
C ALA A 243 -6.55 22.43 -12.43
N GLN A 244 -7.23 21.30 -12.63
CA GLN A 244 -8.36 21.22 -13.56
C GLN A 244 -9.51 22.14 -13.11
N LEU A 245 -9.89 22.10 -11.83
CA LEU A 245 -10.96 22.95 -11.29
C LEU A 245 -10.64 24.44 -11.44
N ALA A 246 -9.37 24.81 -11.24
CA ALA A 246 -8.86 26.17 -11.42
C ALA A 246 -8.84 26.62 -12.88
N GLY A 247 -8.50 25.71 -13.80
CA GLY A 247 -8.58 25.96 -15.24
C GLY A 247 -10.01 26.20 -15.71
N ASP A 248 -10.97 25.45 -15.17
CA ASP A 248 -12.40 25.60 -15.47
C ASP A 248 -13.01 26.85 -14.79
N ASN A 249 -12.45 27.28 -13.65
CA ASN A 249 -12.96 28.39 -12.83
C ASN A 249 -11.83 29.31 -12.38
N PRO A 250 -11.50 30.38 -13.12
CA PRO A 250 -10.36 31.24 -12.79
C PRO A 250 -10.44 31.96 -11.43
N ASP A 251 -11.65 32.20 -10.92
CA ASP A 251 -11.89 32.86 -9.63
C ASP A 251 -12.37 31.82 -8.59
N PRO A 252 -11.55 31.45 -7.59
CA PRO A 252 -11.91 30.47 -6.57
C PRO A 252 -13.07 30.90 -5.67
N THR A 253 -13.45 32.18 -5.68
CA THR A 253 -14.60 32.69 -4.89
C THR A 253 -15.94 32.42 -5.57
N LYS A 254 -15.93 32.00 -6.83
CA LYS A 254 -17.12 31.83 -7.69
C LYS A 254 -17.27 30.43 -8.27
N VAL A 255 -16.60 29.44 -7.68
CA VAL A 255 -16.66 28.05 -8.17
C VAL A 255 -18.01 27.44 -7.82
N ASP A 256 -18.76 27.02 -8.85
CA ASP A 256 -20.03 26.35 -8.64
C ASP A 256 -19.86 25.04 -7.84
N GLY A 257 -20.67 24.87 -6.80
CA GLY A 257 -20.62 23.70 -5.91
C GLY A 257 -19.52 23.74 -4.85
N TYR A 258 -18.72 24.81 -4.77
CA TYR A 258 -17.70 24.98 -3.74
C TYR A 258 -17.78 26.36 -3.08
N THR A 259 -17.80 26.37 -1.76
CA THR A 259 -17.52 27.58 -0.98
C THR A 259 -16.01 27.78 -0.85
N PRO A 260 -15.54 29.04 -0.69
CA PRO A 260 -14.15 29.33 -0.35
C PRO A 260 -13.62 28.49 0.82
N ALA A 261 -14.45 28.30 1.86
CA ALA A 261 -14.10 27.49 3.03
C ALA A 261 -13.86 26.01 2.67
N GLN A 262 -14.65 25.43 1.76
CA GLN A 262 -14.44 24.06 1.29
C GLN A 262 -13.14 23.92 0.50
N LEU A 263 -12.82 24.89 -0.37
CA LEU A 263 -11.55 24.88 -1.10
C LEU A 263 -10.36 24.97 -0.13
N ILE A 264 -10.42 25.90 0.84
CA ILE A 264 -9.38 26.04 1.88
C ILE A 264 -9.22 24.73 2.68
N ALA A 265 -10.32 24.03 2.97
CA ALA A 265 -10.28 22.76 3.69
C ALA A 265 -9.58 21.65 2.88
N ILE A 266 -9.74 21.60 1.56
CA ILE A 266 -9.06 20.61 0.71
C ILE A 266 -7.54 20.85 0.75
N TYR A 267 -7.09 22.08 0.51
CA TYR A 267 -5.66 22.42 0.60
C TYR A 267 -5.10 22.18 2.01
N THR A 268 -5.85 22.54 3.05
CA THR A 268 -5.44 22.27 4.44
C THR A 268 -5.29 20.78 4.70
N GLY A 269 -6.20 19.94 4.22
CA GLY A 269 -6.10 18.48 4.29
C GLY A 269 -4.86 17.97 3.55
N TYR A 270 -4.56 18.52 2.37
CA TYR A 270 -3.33 18.20 1.62
C TYR A 270 -2.08 18.48 2.47
N TYR A 271 -1.97 19.65 3.09
CA TYR A 271 -0.83 19.98 3.95
C TYR A 271 -0.79 19.15 5.23
N ARG A 272 -1.93 18.73 5.80
CA ARG A 272 -1.95 17.76 6.91
C ARG A 272 -1.38 16.41 6.50
N MET A 273 -1.71 15.92 5.31
CA MET A 273 -1.10 14.72 4.76
C MET A 273 0.41 14.90 4.57
N MET A 274 0.84 15.99 3.92
CA MET A 274 2.25 16.26 3.60
C MET A 274 3.14 16.58 4.82
N THR A 275 2.55 16.94 5.95
CA THR A 275 3.24 17.13 7.24
C THR A 275 3.06 15.95 8.19
N ALA A 276 2.31 14.91 7.78
CA ALA A 276 1.87 13.82 8.64
C ALA A 276 1.26 14.36 9.96
N ASN A 277 0.31 15.29 9.86
CA ASN A 277 -0.29 16.04 10.97
C ASN A 277 0.76 16.77 11.85
N ASP A 278 1.64 17.55 11.23
CA ASP A 278 2.72 18.30 11.89
C ASP A 278 3.71 17.44 12.71
N THR A 279 3.77 16.13 12.48
CA THR A 279 4.83 15.27 13.06
C THR A 279 6.19 15.58 12.46
N GLN A 280 6.21 16.15 11.25
CA GLN A 280 7.40 16.73 10.61
C GLN A 280 6.99 17.93 9.74
N PRO A 281 7.89 18.91 9.52
CA PRO A 281 7.60 20.03 8.63
C PRO A 281 7.59 19.59 7.16
N TYR A 282 6.73 20.23 6.36
CA TYR A 282 6.77 20.19 4.90
C TYR A 282 7.36 21.51 4.41
N GLU A 283 8.41 21.46 3.57
CA GLU A 283 9.17 22.65 3.14
C GLU A 283 9.54 23.62 4.28
N ASN A 284 9.94 23.06 5.43
CA ASN A 284 10.29 23.80 6.65
C ASN A 284 9.14 24.55 7.35
N ALA A 285 7.88 24.23 7.04
CA ALA A 285 6.71 24.83 7.66
C ALA A 285 5.66 23.80 8.12
N LYS A 286 4.75 24.27 8.99
CA LYS A 286 3.63 23.51 9.55
C LYS A 286 2.33 23.80 8.80
N VAL A 287 1.30 22.97 9.01
CA VAL A 287 -0.03 23.11 8.39
C VAL A 287 -0.57 24.53 8.52
N ALA A 288 -0.50 25.13 9.72
CA ALA A 288 -1.05 26.47 9.96
C ALA A 288 -0.48 27.54 9.01
N TYR A 289 0.83 27.51 8.74
CA TYR A 289 1.47 28.46 7.83
C TYR A 289 0.92 28.34 6.40
N PHE A 290 0.77 27.11 5.91
CA PHE A 290 0.24 26.89 4.56
C PHE A 290 -1.27 27.19 4.48
N SER A 291 -2.04 26.78 5.48
CA SER A 291 -3.48 27.07 5.58
C SER A 291 -3.76 28.57 5.57
N ASP A 292 -2.98 29.37 6.29
CA ASP A 292 -3.12 30.83 6.31
C ASP A 292 -2.85 31.43 4.92
N LYS A 293 -1.79 30.96 4.23
CA LYS A 293 -1.46 31.40 2.87
C LYS A 293 -2.55 31.03 1.86
N VAL A 294 -3.06 29.80 1.94
CA VAL A 294 -4.17 29.30 1.11
C VAL A 294 -5.41 30.15 1.34
N ALA A 295 -5.76 30.44 2.59
CA ALA A 295 -6.92 31.25 2.92
C ALA A 295 -6.79 32.67 2.34
N GLN A 296 -5.62 33.30 2.47
CA GLN A 296 -5.34 34.61 1.89
C GLN A 296 -5.49 34.60 0.36
N ALA A 297 -4.95 33.58 -0.32
CA ALA A 297 -5.07 33.45 -1.78
C ALA A 297 -6.52 33.26 -2.22
N ILE A 298 -7.21 32.26 -1.67
CA ILE A 298 -8.60 31.93 -2.03
C ILE A 298 -9.52 33.13 -1.78
N LEU A 299 -9.44 33.77 -0.61
CA LEU A 299 -10.27 34.93 -0.27
C LEU A 299 -9.90 36.18 -1.08
N GLY A 300 -8.66 36.25 -1.57
CA GLY A 300 -8.19 37.28 -2.49
C GLY A 300 -8.59 37.05 -3.95
N GLY A 301 -9.27 35.95 -4.28
CA GLY A 301 -9.67 35.62 -5.65
C GLY A 301 -8.56 34.99 -6.49
N HIS A 302 -7.58 34.35 -5.84
CA HIS A 302 -6.45 33.69 -6.49
C HIS A 302 -6.33 32.22 -6.06
N TRP A 303 -6.04 31.34 -7.02
CA TRP A 303 -5.75 29.95 -6.71
C TRP A 303 -4.37 29.82 -6.05
N PRO A 304 -4.25 29.07 -4.93
CA PRO A 304 -2.95 28.76 -4.33
C PRO A 304 -2.08 27.90 -5.27
N GLU A 305 -0.77 28.12 -5.23
CA GLU A 305 0.22 27.22 -5.83
C GLU A 305 0.67 26.16 -4.82
N PHE A 306 1.13 25.01 -5.32
CA PHE A 306 1.65 23.88 -4.54
C PHE A 306 3.16 23.91 -4.42
#